data_AF-A0ABD0Q8F1-F1
#
_entry.id   AF-A0ABD0Q8F1-F1
#
_cell.length_a   1.000
_cell.length_b   1.000
_cell.length_c   1.000
_cell.angle_alpha   90.00
_cell.angle_beta   90.00
_cell.angle_gamma   90.00
#
_symmetry.space_group_name_H-M   'P 1'
#
loop_
_entity.id
_entity.type
_entity.pdbx_description
1 polymer ?
#
loop_
_entity_poly.entity_id
_entity_poly.type
_entity_poly.pdbx_seq_one_letter_code
_entity_poly.pdbx_strand_id
1 'polypeptide(L)' 'MKENFLIKIETWHKPDMGQQDNVHGLDPDTWKKVDVVYIDIADRSQVEPKDYKPEEDPTKFKSVKTGRGPLGPDWK' A
#
# COMPACT_ATOMS: atom_id res chain seq x y z
N MET A 1 25.49 16.83 2.99
CA MET A 1 24.07 16.41 3.07
C MET A 1 23.45 16.68 4.44
N LYS A 2 24.12 16.49 5.59
CA LYS A 2 23.70 17.02 6.94
C LYS A 2 22.16 17.13 7.12
N GLU A 3 21.64 18.29 7.48
CA GLU A 3 20.20 18.56 7.63
C GLU A 3 19.45 18.80 6.31
N ASN A 4 20.16 18.77 5.17
CA ASN A 4 19.57 19.06 3.86
C ASN A 4 18.95 17.82 3.20
N PHE A 5 19.01 16.65 3.85
CA PHE A 5 18.42 15.41 3.34
C PHE A 5 17.79 14.62 4.48
N LEU A 6 16.50 14.30 4.35
CA LEU A 6 15.75 13.49 5.30
C LEU A 6 14.74 12.62 4.54
N ILE A 7 14.70 11.34 4.87
CA ILE A 7 13.57 10.45 4.54
C ILE A 7 13.02 9.94 5.87
N LYS A 8 11.74 10.19 6.13
CA LYS A 8 11.03 9.74 7.33
C LYS A 8 9.82 8.93 6.90
N ILE A 9 9.69 7.73 7.46
CA ILE A 9 8.54 6.84 7.25
C ILE A 9 7.85 6.66 8.59
N GLU A 10 6.61 7.12 8.68
CA GLU A 10 5.74 6.96 9.83
C GLU A 10 4.55 6.09 9.39
N THR A 11 4.15 5.10 10.18
CA THR A 11 3.14 4.11 9.75
C THR A 11 2.20 3.76 10.88
N TRP A 12 0.89 3.75 10.57
CA TRP A 12 -0.17 3.24 11.43
C TRP A 12 -0.82 2.02 10.80
N HIS A 13 -0.92 0.92 11.56
CA HIS A 13 -1.74 -0.23 11.20
C HIS A 13 -3.11 -0.08 11.85
N LYS A 14 -4.16 0.05 11.04
CA LYS A 14 -5.55 0.17 11.50
C LYS A 14 -6.36 -1.04 11.06
N PRO A 15 -7.30 -1.54 11.88
CA PRO A 15 -8.19 -2.63 11.50
C PRO A 15 -9.37 -2.11 10.67
N ASP A 16 -9.08 -1.41 9.57
CA ASP A 16 -10.07 -0.87 8.63
C ASP A 16 -9.60 -1.07 7.16
N MET A 17 -10.31 -0.44 6.22
CA MET A 17 -10.00 -0.52 4.78
C MET A 17 -9.40 0.79 4.23
N GLY A 18 -8.66 1.54 5.06
CA GLY A 18 -8.00 2.79 4.62
C GLY A 18 -8.95 3.97 4.42
N GLN A 19 -10.00 4.05 5.24
CA GLN A 19 -11.08 5.05 5.14
C GLN A 19 -10.85 6.28 6.04
N GLN A 20 -9.82 6.25 6.90
CA GLN A 20 -9.49 7.35 7.80
C GLN A 20 -8.59 8.38 7.13
N ASP A 21 -9.08 9.61 6.97
CA ASP A 21 -8.25 10.74 6.57
C ASP A 21 -7.35 11.20 7.73
N ASN A 22 -6.14 11.65 7.40
CA ASN A 22 -5.19 12.26 8.34
C ASN A 22 -4.94 11.45 9.64
N VAL A 23 -4.74 10.14 9.53
CA VAL A 23 -4.50 9.25 10.69
C VAL A 23 -3.29 9.64 11.56
N HIS A 24 -2.36 10.42 10.99
CA HIS A 24 -1.19 10.95 11.70
C HIS A 24 -1.45 12.26 12.46
N GLY A 25 -2.65 12.86 12.32
CA GLY A 25 -3.01 14.08 13.03
C GLY A 25 -2.18 15.29 12.64
N LEU A 26 -1.80 15.41 11.37
CA LEU A 26 -1.10 16.58 10.84
C LEU A 26 -1.99 17.83 10.92
N ASP A 27 -1.37 18.99 11.03
CA ASP A 27 -2.11 20.25 10.96
C ASP A 27 -2.76 20.42 9.56
N PRO A 28 -3.84 21.23 9.45
CA PRO A 28 -4.58 21.36 8.21
C PRO A 28 -3.76 21.87 7.02
N ASP A 29 -2.74 22.69 7.23
CA ASP A 29 -1.96 23.30 6.14
C ASP A 29 -0.88 22.36 5.62
N THR A 30 -0.33 21.50 6.49
CA THR A 30 0.51 20.37 6.08
C THR A 30 -0.32 19.31 5.38
N TRP A 31 -1.47 18.90 5.94
CA TRP A 31 -2.32 17.85 5.37
C TRP A 31 -2.81 18.16 3.95
N LYS A 32 -3.17 19.42 3.65
CA LYS A 32 -3.56 19.85 2.29
C LYS A 32 -2.47 19.63 1.22
N LYS A 33 -1.21 19.48 1.63
CA LYS A 33 -0.06 19.26 0.72
C LYS A 33 0.32 17.78 0.61
N VAL A 34 -0.39 16.90 1.31
CA VAL A 34 -0.14 15.45 1.29
C VAL A 34 -0.92 14.83 0.14
N ASP A 35 -0.21 14.08 -0.71
CA ASP A 35 -0.83 13.23 -1.72
C ASP A 35 -1.19 11.87 -1.10
N VAL A 36 -2.44 11.47 -1.21
CA VAL A 36 -2.90 10.14 -0.81
C VAL A 36 -2.76 9.20 -1.98
N VAL A 37 -1.88 8.19 -1.84
CA VAL A 37 -1.63 7.18 -2.87
C VAL A 37 -2.06 5.82 -2.34
N TYR A 38 -3.03 5.19 -3.02
CA TYR A 38 -3.47 3.83 -2.70
C TYR A 38 -2.66 2.81 -3.48
N ILE A 39 -2.10 1.83 -2.77
CA ILE A 39 -1.40 0.69 -3.38
C ILE A 39 -2.35 -0.51 -3.41
N ASP A 40 -2.55 -1.09 -4.59
CA ASP A 40 -3.32 -2.32 -4.76
C ASP A 40 -2.38 -3.48 -5.07
N ILE A 41 -2.23 -4.40 -4.12
CA ILE A 41 -1.33 -5.55 -4.27
C ILE A 41 -1.80 -6.57 -5.32
N ALA A 42 -3.06 -6.51 -5.77
CA ALA A 42 -3.58 -7.35 -6.84
C ALA A 42 -3.53 -6.67 -8.23
N ASP A 43 -3.18 -5.38 -8.29
CA ASP A 43 -3.11 -4.63 -9.54
C ASP A 43 -1.75 -4.82 -10.23
N ARG A 44 -1.76 -5.63 -11.29
CA ARG A 44 -0.54 -5.91 -12.07
C ARG A 44 0.07 -4.67 -12.72
N SER A 45 -0.73 -3.62 -12.97
CA SER A 45 -0.25 -2.38 -13.59
C SER A 45 0.63 -1.53 -12.66
N GLN A 46 0.55 -1.75 -11.35
CA GLN A 46 1.38 -1.05 -10.35
C GLN A 46 2.75 -1.71 -10.13
N VAL A 47 3.03 -2.82 -10.83
CA VAL A 47 4.29 -3.56 -10.72
C VAL A 47 5.12 -3.38 -11.98
N GLU A 48 6.32 -2.84 -11.82
CA GLU A 48 7.29 -2.69 -12.91
C GLU A 48 7.62 -4.06 -13.57
N PRO A 49 7.75 -4.14 -14.90
CA PRO A 49 7.99 -5.41 -15.58
C PRO A 49 9.21 -6.18 -15.08
N LYS A 50 10.27 -5.47 -14.68
CA LYS A 50 11.53 -6.05 -14.17
C LYS A 50 11.39 -6.67 -12.77
N ASP A 51 10.41 -6.22 -11.99
CA ASP A 51 10.22 -6.64 -10.59
C ASP A 51 9.20 -7.77 -10.47
N TYR A 52 8.44 -8.03 -11.55
CA TYR A 52 7.40 -9.05 -11.53
C TYR A 52 7.95 -10.47 -11.50
N LYS A 53 7.44 -11.24 -10.54
CA LYS A 53 7.64 -12.69 -10.45
C LYS A 53 6.29 -13.40 -10.29
N PRO A 54 5.95 -14.39 -11.14
CA PRO A 54 4.67 -15.11 -11.05
C PRO A 54 4.41 -15.75 -9.68
N GLU A 55 5.46 -16.17 -8.96
CA GLU A 55 5.41 -16.77 -7.63
C GLU A 55 5.13 -15.77 -6.50
N GLU A 56 5.33 -14.47 -6.74
CA GLU A 56 5.05 -13.37 -5.80
C GLU A 56 3.74 -12.63 -6.15
N ASP A 57 2.98 -13.13 -7.14
CA ASP A 57 1.76 -12.50 -7.66
C ASP A 57 0.51 -12.92 -6.85
N PRO A 58 -0.12 -12.00 -6.08
CA PRO A 58 -1.29 -12.31 -5.26
C PRO A 58 -2.52 -12.72 -6.06
N THR A 59 -2.59 -12.37 -7.35
CA THR A 59 -3.68 -12.79 -8.26
C THR A 59 -3.57 -14.25 -8.68
N LYS A 60 -2.41 -14.88 -8.41
CA LYS A 60 -2.13 -16.29 -8.73
C LYS A 60 -1.92 -17.14 -7.48
N PHE A 61 -1.54 -16.52 -6.38
CA PHE A 61 -1.25 -17.22 -5.13
C PHE A 61 -2.52 -17.63 -4.36
N LYS A 62 -2.55 -18.88 -3.88
CA LYS A 62 -3.53 -19.35 -2.90
C LYS A 62 -2.83 -20.02 -1.73
N SER A 63 -3.11 -19.52 -0.52
CA SER A 63 -2.56 -20.09 0.71
C SER A 63 -3.17 -21.46 1.01
N VAL A 64 -2.32 -22.48 1.13
CA VAL A 64 -2.75 -23.85 1.50
C VAL A 64 -3.27 -23.90 2.94
N LYS A 65 -2.66 -23.14 3.86
CA LYS A 65 -2.98 -23.19 5.30
C LYS A 65 -4.25 -22.43 5.66
N THR A 66 -4.52 -21.32 4.96
CA THR A 66 -5.60 -20.39 5.32
C THR A 66 -6.69 -20.27 4.26
N GLY A 67 -6.46 -20.80 3.05
CA GLY A 67 -7.40 -20.71 1.94
C GLY A 67 -7.53 -19.32 1.30
N ARG A 68 -6.82 -18.30 1.79
CA ARG A 68 -6.85 -16.93 1.24
C ARG A 68 -6.24 -16.90 -0.17
N GLY A 69 -6.79 -16.04 -1.02
CA GLY A 69 -6.40 -15.88 -2.42
C GLY A 69 -7.00 -16.94 -3.35
N PRO A 70 -6.80 -16.80 -4.67
CA PRO A 70 -6.18 -15.65 -5.33
C PRO A 70 -7.00 -14.37 -5.19
N LEU A 71 -6.32 -13.22 -5.21
CA LEU A 71 -6.97 -11.90 -5.16
C LEU A 71 -7.42 -11.51 -6.58
N GLY A 72 -8.73 -11.52 -6.82
CA GLY A 72 -9.32 -11.05 -8.08
C GLY A 72 -9.49 -9.52 -8.13
N PRO A 73 -10.04 -8.96 -9.22
CA PRO A 73 -10.24 -7.51 -9.36
C PRO A 73 -11.07 -6.87 -8.24
N ASP A 74 -12.08 -7.59 -7.72
CA ASP A 74 -12.99 -7.11 -6.67
C ASP A 74 -12.64 -7.69 -5.28
N TRP A 75 -11.35 -7.87 -4.98
CA TRP A 75 -10.91 -8.50 -3.72
C TRP A 75 -11.04 -7.59 -2.49
N LYS A 76 -11.14 -6.29 -2.71
CA LYS A 76 -11.26 -5.25 -1.68
C LYS A 76 -12.66 -5.17 -1.10
#